data_AF-A0A3C0TB50-F1
#
_entry.id   AF-A0A3C0TB50-F1
#
_cell.length_a   1.000
_cell.length_b   1.000
_cell.length_c   1.000
_cell.angle_alpha   90.00
_cell.angle_beta   90.00
_cell.angle_gamma   90.00
#
_symmetry.space_group_name_H-M   'P 1'
#
loop_
_entity.id
_entity.type
_entity.pdbx_description
1 polymer ?
#
loop_
_entity_poly.entity_id
_entity_poly.type
_entity_poly.pdbx_seq_one_letter_code
_entity_poly.pdbx_strand_id
1 'polypeptide(L)'
;MPRNLSRRKFIGASAGAAAGLAALGWVYRAKKKTPLPEQLVADPLGILDLPEGFSYRILQRTGDLMSDGFLAPAAPDGMACFSHGDSEWVLMRNHEIDEGVPANQTLGFSSTHAGGVTRLVLDRSDATVKST
;
A
#
# COMPACT_ATOMS: atom_id res chain seq x y z
N MET A 1 41.37 27.78 -25.62
CA MET A 1 40.61 28.44 -26.70
C MET A 1 39.18 28.65 -26.24
N PRO A 2 38.63 29.87 -26.21
CA PRO A 2 37.24 30.07 -25.86
C PRO A 2 36.35 29.59 -27.02
N ARG A 3 35.39 28.69 -26.76
CA ARG A 3 34.40 28.28 -27.77
C ARG A 3 33.43 29.43 -27.97
N ASN A 4 33.56 30.14 -29.09
CA ASN A 4 32.59 31.18 -29.48
C ASN A 4 31.19 30.55 -29.66
N LEU A 5 30.27 30.95 -28.79
CA LEU A 5 28.87 30.55 -28.83
C LEU A 5 28.14 31.42 -29.86
N SER A 6 27.88 30.89 -31.06
CA SER A 6 27.13 31.63 -32.07
C SER A 6 25.62 31.54 -31.82
N ARG A 7 24.85 32.56 -32.25
CA ARG A 7 23.38 32.57 -32.16
C ARG A 7 22.74 31.29 -32.68
N ARG A 8 23.27 30.72 -33.78
CA ARG A 8 22.80 29.46 -34.36
C ARG A 8 23.05 28.26 -33.44
N LYS A 9 24.20 28.20 -32.77
CA LYS A 9 24.52 27.13 -31.81
C LYS A 9 23.66 27.24 -30.55
N PHE A 10 23.42 28.46 -30.07
CA PHE A 10 22.54 28.69 -28.93
C PHE A 10 21.10 28.27 -29.24
N ILE A 11 20.52 28.74 -30.36
CA ILE A 11 19.16 28.37 -30.79
C ILE A 11 19.04 26.86 -31.00
N GLY A 12 20.02 26.22 -31.66
CA GLY A 12 20.03 24.78 -31.86
C GLY A 12 20.09 23.98 -30.55
N ALA A 13 20.92 24.41 -29.60
CA ALA A 13 21.02 23.76 -28.29
C ALA A 13 19.74 23.92 -27.46
N SER A 14 19.14 25.12 -27.46
CA SER A 14 17.87 25.38 -26.77
C SER A 14 16.71 24.57 -27.35
N ALA A 15 16.62 24.46 -28.68
CA ALA A 15 15.62 23.63 -29.34
C ALA A 15 15.78 22.13 -29.00
N GLY A 16 17.02 21.63 -28.97
CA GLY A 16 17.32 20.26 -28.54
C GLY A 16 16.95 19.98 -27.08
N ALA A 17 17.26 20.92 -26.18
CA ALA A 17 16.88 20.81 -24.76
C ALA A 17 15.36 20.79 -24.57
N ALA A 18 14.63 21.66 -25.28
CA ALA A 18 13.16 21.70 -25.24
C ALA A 18 12.55 20.39 -25.77
N ALA A 19 13.06 19.85 -26.87
CA ALA A 19 12.62 18.57 -27.42
C ALA A 19 12.90 17.40 -26.45
N GLY A 20 14.07 17.38 -25.80
CA GLY A 20 14.41 16.38 -24.80
C GLY A 20 13.49 16.40 -23.58
N LEU A 21 13.19 17.59 -23.06
CA LEU A 21 12.24 17.77 -21.95
C LEU A 21 10.81 17.35 -22.33
N ALA A 22 10.37 17.64 -23.56
CA ALA A 22 9.07 17.19 -24.05
C ALA A 22 8.99 15.66 -24.15
N ALA A 23 10.08 15.01 -24.62
CA ALA A 23 10.16 13.55 -24.67
C ALA A 23 10.15 12.91 -23.27
N LEU A 24 10.83 13.52 -22.29
CA LEU A 24 10.74 13.13 -20.88
C LEU A 24 9.30 13.22 -20.38
N GLY A 25 8.58 14.31 -20.67
CA GLY A 25 7.17 14.45 -20.32
C GLY A 25 6.26 13.35 -20.92
N TRP A 26 6.60 12.83 -22.10
CA TRP A 26 5.92 11.69 -22.71
C TRP A 26 6.24 10.35 -22.02
N VAL A 27 7.51 10.11 -21.68
CA VAL A 27 7.95 8.90 -20.97
C VAL A 27 7.38 8.86 -19.54
N TYR A 28 7.34 10.01 -18.87
CA TYR A 28 6.77 10.16 -17.52
C TYR A 28 5.28 10.46 -17.52
N ARG A 29 4.60 10.34 -18.67
CA ARG A 29 3.16 10.56 -18.73
C ARG A 29 2.46 9.48 -17.91
N ALA A 30 1.86 9.89 -16.80
CA ALA A 30 1.12 8.98 -15.93
C ALA A 30 0.11 8.17 -16.76
N LYS A 31 0.13 6.84 -16.58
CA LYS A 31 -0.91 5.98 -17.16
C LYS A 31 -2.27 6.52 -16.68
N LYS A 32 -3.23 6.66 -17.60
CA LYS A 32 -4.61 7.02 -17.24
C LYS A 32 -5.06 6.06 -16.15
N LYS A 33 -5.51 6.60 -15.02
CA LYS A 33 -6.19 5.80 -14.00
C LYS A 33 -7.40 5.13 -14.68
N THR A 34 -7.59 3.85 -14.45
CA THR A 34 -8.85 3.18 -14.79
C THR A 34 -9.96 4.02 -14.18
N PRO A 35 -10.97 4.46 -14.96
CA PRO A 35 -12.13 5.12 -14.38
C PRO A 35 -12.68 4.19 -13.29
N LEU A 36 -12.91 4.72 -12.09
CA LEU A 36 -13.70 4.01 -11.11
C LEU A 36 -15.05 3.67 -11.76
N PRO A 37 -15.69 2.55 -11.39
CA PRO A 37 -17.06 2.28 -11.79
C PRO A 37 -17.89 3.55 -11.59
N GLU A 38 -18.69 3.93 -12.60
CA GLU A 38 -19.35 5.25 -12.62
C GLU A 38 -20.27 5.48 -11.41
N GLN A 39 -20.65 4.43 -10.70
CA GLN A 39 -21.53 4.51 -9.54
C GLN A 39 -21.05 3.55 -8.44
N LEU A 40 -20.45 4.11 -7.39
CA LEU A 40 -20.26 3.42 -6.12
C LEU A 40 -21.52 3.59 -5.27
N VAL A 41 -21.91 2.55 -4.55
CA VAL A 41 -22.95 2.60 -3.53
C VAL A 41 -22.30 3.08 -2.24
N ALA A 42 -22.81 4.20 -1.72
CA ALA A 42 -22.32 4.76 -0.47
C ALA A 42 -22.56 3.80 0.69
N ASP A 43 -21.53 3.52 1.48
CA ASP A 43 -21.64 2.73 2.69
C ASP A 43 -22.30 3.56 3.80
N PRO A 44 -23.43 3.11 4.39
CA PRO A 44 -24.06 3.80 5.51
C PRO A 44 -23.14 4.03 6.72
N LEU A 45 -22.12 3.19 6.89
CA LEU A 45 -21.12 3.32 7.95
C LEU A 45 -19.90 4.17 7.54
N GLY A 46 -19.82 4.59 6.27
CA GLY A 46 -18.74 5.44 5.75
C GLY A 46 -17.36 4.79 5.76
N ILE A 47 -17.28 3.45 5.71
CA ILE A 47 -16.00 2.73 5.73
C ILE A 47 -15.46 2.54 4.32
N LEU A 48 -16.25 1.93 3.43
CA LEU A 48 -15.82 1.64 2.08
C LEU A 48 -17.00 1.59 1.11
N ASP A 49 -17.09 2.60 0.25
CA ASP A 49 -18.04 2.62 -0.87
C ASP A 49 -17.62 1.61 -1.93
N LEU A 50 -18.56 0.76 -2.36
CA LEU A 50 -18.31 -0.34 -3.29
C LEU A 50 -19.26 -0.28 -4.50
N PRO A 51 -18.86 -0.84 -5.66
CA PRO A 51 -19.78 -1.03 -6.77
C PRO A 51 -20.95 -1.93 -6.39
N GLU A 52 -22.08 -1.79 -7.07
CA GLU A 52 -23.23 -2.68 -6.87
C GLU A 52 -22.84 -4.16 -7.04
N GLY A 53 -23.33 -5.01 -6.14
CA GLY A 53 -23.02 -6.44 -6.11
C GLY A 53 -21.72 -6.82 -5.39
N PHE A 54 -20.92 -5.85 -4.94
CA PHE A 54 -19.75 -6.11 -4.09
C PHE A 54 -20.09 -5.91 -2.61
N SER A 55 -19.39 -6.66 -1.76
CA SER A 55 -19.48 -6.54 -0.30
C SER A 55 -18.09 -6.66 0.32
N TYR A 56 -17.90 -6.05 1.48
CA TYR A 56 -16.69 -6.22 2.28
C TYR A 56 -17.02 -6.80 3.66
N ARG A 57 -15.99 -7.30 4.33
CA ARG A 57 -16.03 -7.69 5.74
C ARG A 57 -14.86 -7.07 6.46
N ILE A 58 -15.10 -6.55 7.66
CA ILE A 58 -14.04 -6.05 8.53
C ILE A 58 -13.46 -7.27 9.27
N LEU A 59 -12.19 -7.56 9.00
CA LEU A 59 -11.49 -8.67 9.64
C LEU A 59 -10.93 -8.29 11.02
N GLN A 60 -10.41 -7.07 11.16
CA GLN A 60 -9.87 -6.57 12.43
C GLN A 60 -9.81 -5.03 12.39
N ARG A 61 -9.94 -4.40 13.55
CA ARG A 61 -9.72 -2.97 13.77
C ARG A 61 -8.52 -2.74 14.67
N THR A 62 -7.86 -1.61 14.49
CA THR A 62 -6.84 -1.13 15.42
C THR A 62 -7.38 -1.13 16.84
N GLY A 63 -6.61 -1.68 17.79
CA GLY A 63 -7.00 -1.76 19.19
C GLY A 63 -7.86 -2.98 19.55
N ASP A 64 -8.25 -3.83 18.61
CA ASP A 64 -8.91 -5.09 18.93
C ASP A 64 -7.95 -6.01 19.71
N LEU A 65 -8.46 -6.72 20.72
CA LEU A 65 -7.67 -7.70 21.47
C LEU A 65 -7.36 -8.93 20.58
N MET A 66 -6.09 -9.28 20.48
CA MET A 66 -5.60 -10.43 19.74
C MET A 66 -5.49 -11.69 20.61
N SER A 67 -5.31 -12.86 19.99
CA SER A 67 -5.29 -14.15 20.68
C SER A 67 -4.03 -14.39 21.49
N ASP A 68 -2.97 -13.61 21.23
CA ASP A 68 -1.75 -13.55 22.02
C ASP A 68 -1.84 -12.58 23.22
N GLY A 69 -2.97 -11.88 23.38
CA GLY A 69 -3.23 -10.94 24.46
C GLY A 69 -2.75 -9.51 24.19
N PHE A 70 -2.14 -9.24 23.03
CA PHE A 70 -1.78 -7.87 22.61
C PHE A 70 -2.95 -7.20 21.87
N LEU A 71 -2.88 -5.88 21.69
CA LEU A 71 -3.84 -5.14 20.88
C LEU A 71 -3.36 -5.05 19.43
N ALA A 72 -4.31 -5.11 18.49
CA ALA A 72 -4.04 -4.94 17.07
C ALA A 72 -3.36 -3.58 16.81
N PRO A 73 -2.15 -3.54 16.21
CA PRO A 73 -1.44 -2.30 15.98
C PRO A 73 -2.13 -1.40 14.94
N ALA A 74 -1.84 -0.11 15.00
CA ALA A 74 -2.32 0.89 14.04
C ALA A 74 -1.57 0.80 12.69
N ALA A 75 -1.89 1.70 11.76
CA ALA A 75 -1.21 1.84 10.47
C ALA A 75 -1.02 0.52 9.68
N PRO A 76 -2.09 -0.27 9.46
CA PRO A 76 -1.99 -1.46 8.63
C PRO A 76 -1.57 -1.09 7.21
N ASP A 77 -0.59 -1.81 6.67
CA ASP A 77 -0.04 -1.56 5.33
C ASP A 77 0.02 -2.87 4.51
N GLY A 78 1.14 -3.15 3.83
CA GLY A 78 1.28 -4.27 2.91
C GLY A 78 0.90 -5.60 3.54
N MET A 79 0.17 -6.41 2.77
CA MET A 79 -0.34 -7.69 3.23
C MET A 79 -0.16 -8.80 2.20
N ALA A 80 0.03 -10.02 2.67
CA ALA A 80 0.15 -11.21 1.85
C ALA A 80 -0.69 -12.35 2.46
N CYS A 81 -1.41 -13.07 1.61
CA CYS A 81 -2.28 -14.17 2.02
C CYS A 81 -1.70 -15.50 1.54
N PHE A 82 -1.55 -16.45 2.47
CA PHE A 82 -0.98 -17.77 2.22
C PHE A 82 -2.01 -18.85 2.53
N SER A 83 -2.00 -19.95 1.76
CA SER A 83 -2.76 -21.14 2.12
C SER A 83 -2.17 -21.80 3.37
N HIS A 84 -3.02 -22.24 4.29
CA HIS A 84 -2.62 -23.03 5.46
C HIS A 84 -3.50 -24.28 5.54
N GLY A 85 -2.97 -25.41 5.06
CA GLY A 85 -3.78 -26.62 4.85
C GLY A 85 -4.89 -26.41 3.82
N ASP A 86 -5.94 -27.23 3.91
CA ASP A 86 -7.01 -27.25 2.91
C ASP A 86 -8.10 -26.20 3.17
N SER A 87 -8.34 -25.86 4.43
CA SER A 87 -9.50 -25.07 4.86
C SER A 87 -9.16 -23.70 5.44
N GLU A 88 -7.90 -23.27 5.45
CA GLU A 88 -7.52 -22.00 6.07
C GLU A 88 -6.62 -21.15 5.18
N TRP A 89 -6.70 -19.85 5.44
CA TRP A 89 -5.77 -18.85 4.94
C TRP A 89 -5.07 -18.17 6.10
N VAL A 90 -3.80 -17.81 5.89
CA VAL A 90 -3.02 -17.01 6.82
C VAL A 90 -2.71 -15.69 6.12
N LEU A 91 -3.30 -14.61 6.64
CA LEU A 91 -3.03 -13.25 6.20
C LEU A 91 -1.92 -12.66 7.09
N MET A 92 -0.79 -12.33 6.50
CA MET A 92 0.30 -11.60 7.15
C MET A 92 0.20 -10.14 6.74
N ARG A 93 0.22 -9.22 7.70
CA ARG A 93 0.03 -7.79 7.45
C ARG A 93 1.07 -6.98 8.21
N ASN A 94 1.80 -6.13 7.48
CA ASN A 94 2.73 -5.18 8.05
C ASN A 94 1.97 -4.00 8.70
N HIS A 95 2.64 -3.35 9.65
CA HIS A 95 2.20 -2.12 10.26
C HIS A 95 3.32 -1.07 10.13
N GLU A 96 3.11 -0.03 9.32
CA GLU A 96 4.09 1.05 9.10
C GLU A 96 3.89 2.16 10.15
N ILE A 97 4.23 1.84 11.39
CA ILE A 97 4.21 2.82 12.49
C ILE A 97 5.56 3.54 12.49
N ASP A 98 5.56 4.84 12.19
CA ASP A 98 6.77 5.67 12.12
C ASP A 98 7.28 6.11 13.52
N GLU A 99 6.42 6.07 14.52
CA GLU A 99 6.74 6.52 15.88
C GLU A 99 7.28 5.36 16.73
N GLY A 100 8.54 5.49 17.17
CA GLY A 100 9.17 4.58 18.14
C GLY A 100 10.57 4.13 17.71
N VAL A 101 11.13 3.16 18.43
CA VAL A 101 12.43 2.58 18.08
C VAL A 101 12.20 1.47 17.06
N PRO A 102 12.92 1.38 15.92
CA PRO A 102 12.75 0.27 14.98
C PRO A 102 13.13 -1.08 15.59
N ALA A 103 12.34 -2.12 15.34
CA ALA A 103 12.61 -3.46 15.89
C ALA A 103 14.06 -3.90 15.61
N ASN A 104 14.73 -4.41 16.65
CA ASN A 104 16.09 -4.95 16.52
C ASN A 104 16.09 -6.18 15.59
N GLN A 105 17.03 -6.25 14.65
CA GLN A 105 17.19 -7.38 13.71
C GLN A 105 17.31 -8.76 14.39
N THR A 106 17.73 -8.82 15.66
CA THR A 106 17.82 -10.06 16.43
C THR A 106 16.48 -10.49 17.03
N LEU A 107 15.56 -9.55 17.24
CA LEU A 107 14.25 -9.79 17.86
C LEU A 107 13.18 -9.65 16.77
N GLY A 108 12.64 -10.77 16.28
CA GLY A 108 11.50 -10.76 15.36
C GLY A 108 10.21 -10.14 15.94
N PHE A 109 10.22 -9.72 17.20
CA PHE A 109 9.13 -9.05 17.90
C PHE A 109 9.68 -8.17 19.04
N SER A 110 9.09 -6.99 19.27
CA SER A 110 9.29 -6.24 20.51
C SER A 110 8.08 -5.38 20.85
N SER A 111 7.69 -5.40 22.13
CA SER A 111 6.53 -4.66 22.66
C SER A 111 6.74 -3.15 22.76
N THR A 112 7.97 -2.66 22.58
CA THR A 112 8.31 -1.22 22.72
C THR A 112 8.82 -0.60 21.43
N HIS A 113 8.80 -1.34 20.32
CA HIS A 113 9.38 -0.92 19.05
C HIS A 113 8.29 -0.68 18.01
N ALA A 114 8.57 0.23 17.09
CA ALA A 114 7.65 0.67 16.07
C ALA A 114 7.49 -0.38 14.96
N GLY A 115 6.28 -0.50 14.46
CA GLY A 115 5.88 -1.34 13.34
C GLY A 115 5.70 -2.81 13.68
N GLY A 116 5.97 -3.70 12.71
CA GLY A 116 5.88 -5.15 12.89
C GLY A 116 4.86 -5.81 11.95
N VAL A 117 4.58 -7.09 12.21
CA VAL A 117 3.67 -7.90 11.39
C VAL A 117 2.67 -8.60 12.30
N THR A 118 1.38 -8.48 11.97
CA THR A 118 0.33 -9.30 12.57
C THR A 118 -0.09 -10.42 11.62
N ARG A 119 -0.62 -11.48 12.22
CA ARG A 119 -1.15 -12.64 11.51
C ARG A 119 -2.65 -12.76 11.78
N LEU A 120 -3.42 -13.13 10.77
CA LEU A 120 -4.80 -13.57 10.94
C LEU A 120 -4.94 -14.94 10.29
N VAL A 121 -5.54 -15.88 11.01
CA VAL A 121 -5.98 -17.18 10.48
C VAL A 121 -7.45 -17.05 10.13
N LEU A 122 -7.77 -17.28 8.87
CA LEU A 122 -9.12 -17.17 8.31
C LEU A 122 -9.61 -18.54 7.86
N ASP A 123 -10.90 -18.82 8.08
CA ASP A 123 -11.55 -19.92 7.40
C ASP A 123 -11.66 -19.61 5.89
N ARG A 124 -11.28 -20.58 5.05
CA ARG A 124 -11.24 -20.41 3.60
C ARG A 124 -12.62 -20.31 2.96
N SER A 125 -13.65 -20.85 3.60
CA SER A 125 -15.00 -20.91 3.03
C SER A 125 -15.73 -19.56 3.10
N ASP A 126 -15.50 -18.79 4.15
CA ASP A 126 -16.27 -17.57 4.46
C ASP A 126 -15.43 -16.38 4.97
N ALA A 127 -14.09 -16.54 5.00
CA ALA A 127 -13.14 -15.58 5.53
C ALA A 127 -13.39 -15.18 7.00
N THR A 128 -14.03 -16.04 7.81
CA THR A 128 -14.19 -15.82 9.24
C THR A 128 -12.84 -15.89 9.95
N VAL A 129 -12.54 -14.91 10.80
CA VAL A 129 -11.32 -14.89 11.60
C VAL A 129 -11.39 -15.94 12.70
N LYS A 130 -10.49 -16.92 12.67
CA LYS A 130 -10.38 -18.00 13.65
C LYS A 130 -9.39 -17.68 14.77
N SER A 131 -8.32 -16.97 14.44
CA SER A 131 -7.29 -16.55 15.39
C SER A 131 -6.52 -15.37 14.81
N THR A 132 -6.03 -14.51 15.69
CA THR A 132 -5.15 -13.37 15.38
C THR A 132 -3.89 -13.49 16.21
#